data_AF-A0A954LE75-F1
#
_entry.id   AF-A0A954LE75-F1
#
_cell.length_a   1.000
_cell.length_b   1.000
_cell.length_c   1.000
_cell.angle_alpha   90.00
_cell.angle_beta   90.00
_cell.angle_gamma   90.00
#
_symmetry.space_group_name_H-M   'P 1'
#
loop_
_entity.id
_entity.type
_entity.pdbx_description
1 polymer ?
#
loop_
_entity_poly.entity_id
_entity_poly.type
_entity_poly.pdbx_seq_one_letter_code
_entity_poly.pdbx_strand_id
1 'polypeptide(L)'
;QVNAGDTERSTYDLRLLPRPLYRYSDLDSGVIDAAVFAFVHGTDPEMFLVIEALQIGESTSWRYSLAPMTCWAVEARYKGTDVWSVPERLNTSTVQGNYHVWFYRQI
;
A
#
# COMPACT_ATOMS: atom_id res chain seq x y z
N GLN A 1 29.44 -6.03 -19.06
CA GLN A 1 28.90 -7.28 -19.62
C GLN A 1 27.73 -7.67 -18.72
N VAL A 2 26.49 -7.58 -19.21
CA VAL A 2 25.30 -8.01 -18.46
C VAL A 2 25.16 -9.52 -18.61
N ASN A 3 25.01 -10.25 -17.52
CA ASN A 3 24.83 -11.69 -17.57
C ASN A 3 23.42 -11.99 -18.10
N ALA A 4 23.34 -12.78 -19.17
CA ALA A 4 22.13 -13.18 -19.87
C ALA A 4 21.35 -14.29 -19.10
N GLY A 5 20.94 -13.99 -17.86
CA GLY A 5 20.18 -14.89 -16.98
C GLY A 5 18.84 -14.33 -16.50
N ASP A 6 18.73 -13.01 -16.29
CA ASP A 6 17.50 -12.37 -15.81
C ASP A 6 16.70 -11.77 -16.97
N THR A 7 16.06 -12.61 -17.78
CA THR A 7 15.14 -12.12 -18.83
C THR A 7 13.67 -12.28 -18.45
N GLU A 8 13.36 -12.97 -17.35
CA GLU A 8 11.99 -13.18 -16.89
C GLU A 8 11.71 -12.30 -15.67
N ARG A 9 10.96 -11.21 -15.88
CA ARG A 9 10.30 -10.51 -14.79
C ARG A 9 9.26 -11.45 -14.19
N SER A 10 9.49 -11.84 -12.94
CA SER A 10 8.58 -12.66 -12.15
C SER A 10 7.74 -11.77 -11.24
N THR A 11 6.46 -12.10 -11.10
CA THR A 11 5.54 -11.49 -10.15
C THR A 11 5.42 -12.38 -8.92
N TYR A 12 5.31 -11.76 -7.74
CA TYR A 12 5.19 -12.46 -6.47
C TYR A 12 4.02 -11.87 -5.68
N ASP A 13 3.20 -12.75 -5.08
CA ASP A 13 2.16 -12.31 -4.16
C ASP A 13 2.79 -11.97 -2.80
N LEU A 14 2.61 -10.72 -2.38
CA LEU A 14 3.07 -10.27 -1.08
C LEU A 14 2.19 -10.82 0.03
N ARG A 15 2.81 -11.31 1.11
CA ARG A 15 2.10 -11.82 2.28
C ARG A 15 1.71 -10.67 3.20
N LEU A 16 0.43 -10.58 3.57
CA LEU A 16 0.00 -9.66 4.63
C LEU A 16 0.51 -10.14 6.00
N LEU A 17 1.14 -9.25 6.77
CA LEU A 17 1.34 -9.45 8.21
C LEU A 17 0.03 -9.13 8.95
N PRO A 18 -0.61 -10.11 9.62
CA PRO A 18 -1.93 -9.92 10.22
C PRO A 18 -1.90 -9.06 11.49
N ARG A 19 -0.73 -8.91 12.13
CA ARG A 19 -0.55 -8.03 13.28
C ARG A 19 -0.27 -6.61 12.79
N PRO A 20 -1.03 -5.59 13.22
CA PRO A 20 -0.74 -4.22 12.85
C PRO A 20 0.63 -3.81 13.38
N LEU A 21 1.38 -3.06 12.58
CA LEU A 21 2.64 -2.45 12.97
C LEU A 21 2.40 -1.26 13.91
N TYR A 22 1.31 -0.54 13.68
CA TYR A 22 0.90 0.61 14.47
C TYR A 22 -0.62 0.72 14.48
N ARG A 23 -1.19 1.13 15.61
CA ARG A 23 -2.62 1.42 15.76
C ARG A 23 -2.77 2.79 16.39
N TYR A 24 -3.65 3.61 15.85
CA TYR A 24 -3.87 4.97 16.31
C TYR A 24 -5.33 5.39 16.19
N SER A 25 -5.63 6.53 16.79
CA SER A 25 -6.84 7.31 16.60
C SER A 25 -6.44 8.77 16.57
N ASP A 26 -7.14 9.57 15.78
CA ASP A 26 -6.97 11.01 15.71
C ASP A 26 -8.35 11.65 15.62
N LEU A 27 -8.92 11.95 16.79
CA LEU A 27 -10.30 12.45 16.90
C LEU A 27 -10.44 13.85 16.31
N ASP A 28 -9.36 14.64 16.27
CA ASP A 28 -9.37 15.98 15.70
C ASP A 28 -9.53 15.94 14.17
N SER A 29 -8.98 14.90 13.52
CA SER A 29 -9.21 14.62 12.10
C SER A 29 -10.39 13.67 11.84
N GLY A 30 -11.12 13.28 12.88
CA GLY A 30 -12.29 12.38 12.80
C GLY A 30 -11.93 10.89 12.67
N VAL A 31 -10.66 10.50 12.76
CA VAL A 31 -10.22 9.10 12.73
C VAL A 31 -10.46 8.45 14.10
N ILE A 32 -11.49 7.62 14.20
CA ILE A 32 -11.89 6.98 15.46
C ILE A 32 -11.10 5.69 15.75
N ASP A 33 -10.61 5.02 14.72
CA ASP A 33 -9.71 3.87 14.83
C ASP A 33 -8.94 3.70 13.51
N ALA A 34 -7.68 3.34 13.62
CA ALA A 34 -6.81 3.17 12.46
C ALA A 34 -5.68 2.20 12.75
N ALA A 35 -5.25 1.50 11.71
CA ALA A 35 -4.13 0.58 11.80
C ALA A 35 -3.29 0.59 10.53
N VAL A 36 -1.98 0.44 10.72
CA VAL A 36 -0.99 0.26 9.66
C VAL A 36 -0.56 -1.20 9.63
N PHE A 37 -0.67 -1.82 8.46
CA PHE A 37 -0.23 -3.17 8.17
C PHE A 37 0.87 -3.14 7.11
N ALA A 38 1.60 -4.24 6.99
CA ALA A 38 2.60 -4.44 5.95
C ALA A 38 2.31 -5.69 5.13
N PHE A 39 2.45 -5.55 3.82
CA PHE A 39 2.65 -6.63 2.89
C PHE A 39 4.16 -6.84 2.72
N VAL A 40 4.61 -8.08 2.91
CA VAL A 40 6.02 -8.43 2.95
C VAL A 40 6.38 -9.45 1.90
N HIS A 41 7.63 -9.38 1.45
CA HIS A 41 8.31 -10.47 0.77
C HIS A 41 9.36 -11.05 1.74
N GLY A 42 9.14 -12.29 2.19
CA GLY A 42 9.90 -12.86 3.31
C GLY A 42 9.68 -12.09 4.61
N THR A 43 10.70 -11.32 5.03
CA THR A 43 10.67 -10.45 6.21
C THR A 43 10.70 -8.96 5.88
N ASP A 44 10.89 -8.59 4.61
CA ASP A 44 11.03 -7.19 4.19
C ASP A 44 9.67 -6.59 3.79
N PRO A 45 9.25 -5.44 4.38
CA PRO A 45 8.06 -4.73 3.94
C PRO A 45 8.23 -4.11 2.55
N GLU A 46 7.35 -4.47 1.63
CA GLU A 46 7.34 -3.94 0.26
C GLU A 46 6.23 -2.89 0.07
N MET A 47 5.18 -2.96 0.90
CA MET A 47 3.99 -2.10 0.81
C MET A 47 3.32 -1.96 2.18
N PHE A 48 2.99 -0.72 2.56
CA PHE A 48 2.14 -0.45 3.71
C PHE A 48 0.69 -0.26 3.31
N LEU A 49 -0.20 -0.82 4.13
CA LEU A 49 -1.64 -0.63 4.05
C LEU A 49 -2.09 0.10 5.31
N VAL A 50 -2.64 1.29 5.14
CA VAL A 50 -3.32 2.03 6.20
C VAL A 50 -4.82 1.82 6.03
N ILE A 51 -5.51 1.41 7.09
CA ILE A 51 -6.98 1.35 7.14
C ILE A 51 -7.45 2.25 8.27
N GLU A 52 -8.42 3.11 7.99
CA GLU A 52 -8.96 4.08 8.95
C GLU A 52 -10.49 4.04 8.95
N ALA A 53 -11.07 3.99 10.15
CA ALA A 53 -12.46 4.30 10.41
C ALA A 53 -12.58 5.79 10.73
N LEU A 54 -13.41 6.49 9.98
CA LEU A 54 -13.68 7.91 10.13
C LEU A 54 -15.10 8.13 10.62
N GLN A 55 -15.26 9.03 11.58
CA GLN A 55 -16.54 9.59 11.96
C GLN A 55 -16.86 10.77 11.02
N ILE A 56 -17.95 10.65 10.24
CA ILE A 56 -18.46 11.68 9.34
C ILE A 56 -19.89 11.99 9.77
N GLY A 57 -20.05 13.07 10.54
CA GLY A 57 -21.33 13.38 11.18
C GLY A 57 -21.74 12.26 12.13
N GLU A 58 -22.92 11.68 11.93
CA GLU A 58 -23.43 10.54 12.70
C GLU A 58 -23.02 9.17 12.14
N SER A 59 -22.37 9.14 10.97
CA SER A 59 -21.99 7.90 10.28
C SER A 59 -20.52 7.56 10.44
N THR A 60 -20.20 6.27 10.40
CA THR A 60 -18.82 5.78 10.30
C THR A 60 -18.54 5.35 8.87
N SER A 61 -17.40 5.76 8.32
CA SER A 61 -16.93 5.38 6.99
C SER A 61 -15.53 4.80 7.07
N TRP A 62 -15.23 3.79 6.24
CA TRP A 62 -13.88 3.24 6.14
C TRP A 62 -13.16 3.85 4.94
N ARG A 63 -11.85 4.05 5.09
CA ARG A 63 -10.94 4.30 3.96
C ARG A 63 -9.68 3.47 4.12
N TYR A 64 -8.99 3.27 3.02
CA TYR A 64 -7.68 2.64 3.04
C TYR A 64 -6.70 3.41 2.15
N SER A 65 -5.41 3.23 2.41
CA SER A 65 -4.34 3.85 1.62
C SER A 65 -3.16 2.92 1.49
N LEU A 66 -2.47 3.06 0.37
CA LEU A 66 -1.34 2.23 -0.01
C LEU A 66 -0.10 3.11 -0.14
N ALA A 67 0.99 2.69 0.48
CA ALA A 67 2.28 3.37 0.45
C ALA A 67 3.39 2.36 0.12
N PRO A 68 3.91 2.34 -1.12
CA PRO A 68 4.97 1.41 -1.50
C PRO A 68 6.27 1.72 -0.76
N MET A 69 6.95 0.68 -0.28
CA MET A 69 8.27 0.74 0.36
C MET A 69 9.39 0.16 -0.55
N THR A 70 9.07 -0.08 -1.82
CA THR A 70 9.96 -0.72 -2.78
C THR A 70 10.20 0.15 -4.01
N CYS A 71 11.27 -0.11 -4.77
CA CYS A 71 11.49 0.51 -6.08
C CYS A 71 10.91 -0.32 -7.24
N TRP A 72 10.48 -1.56 -6.99
CA TRP A 72 9.86 -2.41 -7.99
C TRP A 72 8.43 -1.99 -8.32
N ALA A 73 7.90 -2.54 -9.42
CA ALA A 73 6.49 -2.40 -9.75
C ALA A 73 5.62 -3.09 -8.70
N VAL A 74 4.52 -2.47 -8.31
CA VAL A 74 3.57 -3.04 -7.36
C VAL A 74 2.16 -2.88 -7.89
N GLU A 75 1.38 -3.95 -7.81
CA GLU A 75 -0.04 -3.99 -8.13
C GLU A 75 -0.83 -4.37 -6.88
N ALA A 76 -1.94 -3.68 -6.63
CA ALA A 76 -2.85 -4.00 -5.54
C ALA A 76 -4.21 -4.41 -6.11
N ARG A 77 -4.68 -5.58 -5.66
CA ARG A 77 -5.97 -6.15 -6.04
C ARG A 77 -6.88 -6.26 -4.84
N TYR A 78 -8.16 -5.90 -5.02
CA TYR A 78 -9.20 -6.12 -4.03
C TYR A 78 -10.35 -6.89 -4.67
N LYS A 79 -10.72 -8.03 -4.08
CA LYS A 79 -11.75 -8.94 -4.60
C LYS A 79 -11.55 -9.31 -6.08
N GLY A 80 -10.30 -9.51 -6.49
CA GLY A 80 -9.93 -9.88 -7.86
C GLY A 80 -9.90 -8.71 -8.86
N THR A 81 -10.13 -7.48 -8.43
CA THR A 81 -10.05 -6.27 -9.29
C THR A 81 -8.82 -5.46 -8.94
N ASP A 82 -8.08 -5.01 -9.95
CA ASP A 82 -6.97 -4.05 -9.78
C ASP A 82 -7.53 -2.72 -9.26
N VAL A 83 -7.05 -2.29 -8.10
CA VAL A 83 -7.47 -1.03 -7.46
C VAL A 83 -6.38 0.03 -7.51
N TRP A 84 -5.14 -0.38 -7.69
CA TRP A 84 -3.99 0.52 -7.79
C TRP A 84 -2.77 -0.20 -8.37
N SER A 85 -1.92 0.53 -9.07
CA SER A 85 -0.59 0.07 -9.42
C SER A 85 0.39 1.23 -9.50
N VAL A 86 1.67 0.89 -9.36
CA VAL A 86 2.77 1.81 -9.60
C VAL A 86 3.86 1.08 -10.39
N PRO A 87 4.45 1.69 -11.44
CA PRO A 87 5.54 1.06 -12.16
C PRO A 87 6.83 1.04 -11.33
N GLU A 88 7.80 0.27 -11.81
CA GLU A 88 9.18 0.29 -11.32
C GLU A 88 9.77 1.70 -11.37
N ARG A 89 10.45 2.11 -10.29
CA ARG A 89 11.02 3.45 -10.07
C ARG A 89 12.54 3.33 -9.92
N LEU A 90 13.24 3.44 -11.05
CA LEU A 90 14.71 3.48 -11.06
C LEU A 90 15.24 4.89 -10.76
N ASN A 91 16.38 4.99 -10.07
CA ASN A 91 17.02 6.22 -9.58
C ASN A 91 17.52 7.18 -10.70
N THR A 92 17.22 6.87 -11.96
CA THR A 92 17.58 7.67 -13.15
C THR A 92 16.37 8.32 -13.82
N SER A 93 15.16 8.08 -13.32
CA SER A 93 13.93 8.56 -13.95
C SER A 93 13.37 9.73 -13.16
N THR A 94 13.10 10.84 -13.85
CA THR A 94 12.37 12.02 -13.39
C THR A 94 10.91 11.69 -13.06
N VAL A 95 10.64 10.68 -12.23
CA VAL A 95 9.28 10.33 -11.81
C VAL A 95 8.94 11.20 -10.62
N GLN A 96 8.47 12.41 -10.90
CA GLN A 96 7.69 13.19 -9.96
C GLN A 96 6.33 12.49 -9.80
N GLY A 97 6.21 11.61 -8.81
CA GLY A 97 4.97 10.97 -8.43
C GLY A 97 4.86 10.90 -6.92
N ASN A 98 3.67 11.18 -6.38
CA ASN A 98 3.43 11.15 -4.94
C ASN A 98 3.67 9.72 -4.39
N TYR A 99 4.46 9.61 -3.33
CA TYR A 99 4.85 8.35 -2.68
C TYR A 99 3.71 7.67 -1.89
N HIS A 100 2.55 8.30 -1.84
CA HIS A 100 1.36 7.80 -1.16
C HIS A 100 0.14 8.15 -1.99
N VAL A 101 -0.75 7.18 -2.16
CA VAL A 101 -2.03 7.41 -2.83
C VAL A 101 -3.16 7.13 -1.85
N TRP A 102 -3.99 8.14 -1.64
CA TRP A 102 -5.23 8.03 -0.87
C TRP A 102 -6.32 7.46 -1.78
N PHE A 103 -6.84 6.29 -1.43
CA PHE A 103 -8.04 5.73 -2.06
C PHE A 103 -9.24 6.02 -1.18
N TYR A 104 -10.15 6.84 -1.70
CA TYR A 104 -11.47 6.99 -1.11
C TYR A 104 -12.34 5.85 -1.63
N ARG A 105 -12.58 4.84 -0.80
CA ARG A 105 -13.56 3.81 -1.09
C ARG A 105 -14.31 3.47 0.19
N GLN A 106 -15.62 3.72 0.19
CA GLN A 106 -16.51 3.15 1.20
C GLN A 106 -16.46 1.62 1.04
N ILE A 107 -15.99 0.94 2.08
CA ILE A 107 -15.99 -0.53 2.19
C ILE A 107 -17.32 -0.99 2.76
#